data_AF-A0A183EZ77-F1
#
_entry.id   AF-A0A183EZ77-F1
#
_cell.length_a   1.000
_cell.length_b   1.000
_cell.length_c   1.000
_cell.angle_alpha   90.00
_cell.angle_beta   90.00
_cell.angle_gamma   90.00
#
_symmetry.space_group_name_H-M   'P 1'
#
loop_
_entity.id
_entity.type
_entity.pdbx_description
1 polymer ?
#
loop_
_entity_poly.entity_id
_entity_poly.type
_entity_poly.pdbx_seq_one_letter_code
_entity_poly.pdbx_strand_id
1 'polypeptide(L)'
;SKQKGLTEIELAEGVKIQLAIILDNICDIQLRHRVESLISFAAGFVGDLQQDQCARYMSIKQTDMSPAEAAKRTKEFRCPPREQMFRLLKCKVVQDSSVGLILDDDVEYDNCPMDDTLQEQLRFRLIFRTFPRT
;
A
#
# COMPACT_ATOMS: atom_id res chain seq x y z
N SER A 1 5.12 -30.07 35.84
CA SER A 1 3.78 -29.53 36.14
C SER A 1 3.35 -28.66 34.97
N LYS A 2 2.19 -28.91 34.33
CA LYS A 2 1.68 -28.02 33.26
C LYS A 2 1.04 -26.80 33.91
N GLN A 3 1.54 -25.62 33.58
CA GLN A 3 0.97 -24.35 34.05
C GLN A 3 -0.34 -24.10 33.29
N LYS A 4 -1.44 -23.88 34.02
CA LYS A 4 -2.75 -23.56 33.41
C LYS A 4 -2.78 -22.10 32.96
N GLY A 5 -3.37 -21.85 31.79
CA GLY A 5 -3.63 -20.52 31.29
C GLY A 5 -4.72 -19.79 32.07
N LEU A 6 -4.74 -18.45 31.99
CA LEU A 6 -5.70 -17.61 32.73
C LEU A 6 -7.17 -17.88 32.35
N THR A 7 -7.42 -18.29 31.11
CA THR A 7 -8.77 -18.64 30.60
C THR A 7 -9.12 -20.11 30.81
N GLU A 8 -8.17 -20.94 31.29
CA GLU A 8 -8.36 -22.38 31.52
C GLU A 8 -8.79 -22.69 32.97
N ILE A 9 -8.91 -21.65 33.80
CA ILE A 9 -9.37 -21.73 35.17
C ILE A 9 -10.79 -21.17 35.28
N GLU A 10 -11.54 -21.62 36.27
CA GLU A 10 -12.88 -21.09 36.54
C GLU A 10 -12.75 -19.69 37.16
N LEU A 11 -13.29 -18.68 36.46
CA LEU A 11 -13.23 -17.28 36.87
C LEU A 11 -14.58 -16.86 37.47
N ALA A 12 -14.54 -16.16 38.60
CA ALA A 12 -15.72 -15.47 39.13
C ALA A 12 -16.21 -14.40 38.15
N GLU A 13 -17.50 -14.08 38.17
CA GLU A 13 -18.11 -13.18 37.18
C GLU A 13 -17.46 -11.79 37.14
N GLY A 14 -17.16 -11.21 38.31
CA GLY A 14 -16.45 -9.93 38.38
C GLY A 14 -15.06 -9.97 37.71
N VAL A 15 -14.38 -11.11 37.75
CA VAL A 15 -13.07 -11.29 37.10
C VAL A 15 -13.22 -11.42 35.58
N LYS A 16 -14.28 -12.07 35.09
CA LYS A 16 -14.56 -12.15 33.64
C LYS A 16 -14.79 -10.77 33.03
N ILE A 17 -15.52 -9.90 33.73
CA ILE A 17 -15.76 -8.52 33.28
C ILE A 17 -14.44 -7.76 33.15
N GLN A 18 -13.56 -7.85 34.15
CA GLN A 18 -12.25 -7.21 34.09
C GLN A 18 -11.38 -7.79 32.97
N LEU A 19 -11.44 -9.11 32.77
CA LEU A 19 -10.73 -9.77 31.66
C LEU A 19 -11.24 -9.28 30.29
N ALA A 20 -12.55 -9.10 30.12
CA ALA A 20 -13.14 -8.57 28.89
C ALA A 20 -12.64 -7.15 28.60
N ILE A 21 -12.60 -6.27 29.62
CA ILE A 21 -12.05 -4.90 29.49
C ILE A 21 -10.58 -4.92 29.07
N ILE A 22 -9.78 -5.83 29.65
CA ILE A 22 -8.37 -5.99 29.30
C ILE A 22 -8.22 -6.43 27.84
N LEU A 23 -9.01 -7.42 27.40
CA LEU A 23 -8.97 -7.91 26.03
C LEU A 23 -9.41 -6.84 25.02
N ASP A 24 -10.44 -6.06 25.35
CA ASP A 24 -10.90 -4.94 24.54
C ASP A 24 -9.80 -3.88 24.34
N ASN A 25 -9.13 -3.48 25.42
CA ASN A 25 -7.99 -2.57 25.34
C ASN A 25 -6.82 -3.15 24.52
N ILE A 26 -6.55 -4.46 24.64
CA ILE A 26 -5.53 -5.12 23.81
C ILE A 26 -5.93 -5.07 22.33
N CYS A 27 -7.20 -5.29 21.99
CA CYS A 27 -7.71 -5.17 20.62
C CYS A 27 -7.52 -3.75 20.07
N ASP A 28 -7.83 -2.72 20.85
CA ASP A 28 -7.62 -1.31 20.48
C ASP A 28 -6.14 -0.99 20.23
N ILE A 29 -5.25 -1.53 21.05
CA ILE A 29 -3.80 -1.38 20.87
C ILE A 29 -3.35 -2.06 19.57
N GLN A 30 -3.83 -3.27 19.28
CA GLN A 30 -3.50 -3.96 18.03
C GLN A 30 -4.01 -3.19 16.81
N LEU A 31 -5.24 -2.65 16.87
CA LEU A 31 -5.81 -1.84 15.79
C LEU A 31 -4.97 -0.57 15.56
N ARG A 32 -4.61 0.15 16.62
CA ARG A 32 -3.78 1.35 16.54
C ARG A 32 -2.42 1.05 15.91
N HIS A 33 -1.73 0.01 16.37
CA HIS A 33 -0.43 -0.38 15.80
C HIS A 33 -0.55 -0.78 14.33
N ARG A 34 -1.65 -1.42 13.91
CA ARG A 34 -1.90 -1.73 12.49
C ARG A 34 -2.04 -0.46 11.65
N VAL A 35 -2.82 0.52 12.13
CA VAL A 35 -3.00 1.82 11.44
C VAL A 35 -1.69 2.58 11.37
N GLU A 36 -0.95 2.70 12.47
CA GLU A 36 0.35 3.37 12.52
C GLU A 36 1.37 2.70 11.59
N SER A 37 1.40 1.36 11.56
CA SER A 37 2.27 0.61 10.66
C SER A 37 1.94 0.83 9.19
N LEU A 38 0.64 0.94 8.85
CA LEU A 38 0.19 1.24 7.50
C LEU A 38 0.60 2.66 7.08
N ILE A 39 0.38 3.65 7.95
CA ILE A 39 0.77 5.05 7.68
C ILE A 39 2.28 5.17 7.53
N SER A 40 3.05 4.57 8.44
CA SER A 40 4.51 4.54 8.40
C SER A 40 5.04 3.92 7.10
N PHE A 41 4.45 2.79 6.68
CA PHE A 41 4.77 2.19 5.39
C PHE A 41 4.43 3.10 4.22
N ALA A 42 3.21 3.65 4.16
CA ALA A 42 2.77 4.50 3.06
C ALA A 42 3.65 5.75 2.92
N ALA A 43 4.05 6.36 4.03
CA ALA A 43 4.95 7.51 4.02
C ALA A 43 6.33 7.18 3.42
N GLY A 44 6.94 6.06 3.85
CA GLY A 44 8.21 5.61 3.28
C GLY A 44 8.09 5.24 1.80
N PHE A 45 7.07 4.46 1.46
CA PHE A 45 6.82 4.01 0.08
C PHE A 45 6.59 5.17 -0.88
N VAL A 46 5.81 6.19 -0.48
CA VAL A 46 5.61 7.39 -1.31
C VAL A 46 6.92 8.14 -1.51
N GLY A 47 7.79 8.20 -0.49
CA GLY A 47 9.12 8.79 -0.62
C GLY A 47 9.97 8.07 -1.66
N ASP A 48 10.04 6.74 -1.58
CA ASP A 48 10.80 5.92 -2.54
C ASP A 48 10.21 6.03 -3.96
N LEU A 49 8.88 6.05 -4.07
CA LEU A 49 8.17 6.22 -5.35
C LEU A 49 8.45 7.59 -6.00
N GLN A 50 8.49 8.65 -5.20
CA GLN A 50 8.86 9.99 -5.69
C GLN A 50 10.31 10.04 -6.17
N GLN A 51 11.21 9.34 -5.48
CA GLN A 51 12.61 9.24 -5.90
C GLN A 51 12.75 8.49 -7.23
N ASP A 52 12.03 7.38 -7.38
CA ASP A 52 11.93 6.59 -8.62
C ASP A 52 11.39 7.45 -9.78
N GLN A 53 10.31 8.21 -9.55
CA GLN A 53 9.80 9.19 -10.53
C GLN A 53 10.82 10.27 -10.89
N CYS A 54 11.54 10.81 -9.90
CA CYS A 54 12.56 11.84 -10.12
C CYS A 54 13.72 11.30 -10.97
N ALA A 55 14.17 10.07 -10.70
CA ALA A 55 15.21 9.42 -11.49
C ALA A 55 14.78 9.24 -12.96
N ARG A 56 13.55 8.76 -13.21
CA ARG A 56 12.99 8.67 -14.57
C ARG A 56 12.92 10.03 -15.26
N TYR A 57 12.48 11.06 -14.55
CA TYR A 57 12.41 12.42 -15.10
C TYR A 57 13.79 12.95 -15.51
N MET A 58 14.80 12.76 -14.65
CA MET A 58 16.17 13.20 -14.94
C MET A 58 16.78 12.42 -16.12
N SER A 59 16.52 11.11 -16.21
CA SER A 59 16.93 10.31 -17.37
C SER A 59 16.35 10.87 -18.67
N ILE A 60 15.08 11.28 -18.68
CA ILE A 60 14.46 11.92 -19.86
C ILE A 60 15.15 13.23 -20.19
N LYS A 61 15.44 14.08 -19.19
CA LYS A 61 16.11 15.37 -19.41
C LYS A 61 17.54 15.26 -19.93
N GLN A 62 18.24 14.19 -19.58
CA GLN A 62 19.64 13.97 -19.93
C GLN A 62 19.82 13.18 -21.25
N THR A 63 18.71 12.73 -21.84
CA THR A 63 18.72 11.96 -23.09
C THR A 63 18.26 12.83 -24.25
N ASP A 64 19.04 12.92 -25.32
CA ASP A 64 18.56 13.49 -26.58
C ASP A 64 17.57 12.52 -27.23
N MET A 65 16.32 12.95 -27.37
CA MET A 65 15.23 12.16 -27.95
C MET A 65 14.39 12.99 -28.91
N SER A 66 13.69 12.32 -29.82
CA SER A 66 12.81 13.00 -30.76
C SER A 66 11.63 13.68 -30.02
N PRO A 67 11.03 14.75 -30.60
CA PRO A 67 9.87 15.40 -30.00
C PRO A 67 8.70 14.44 -29.73
N ALA A 68 8.51 13.42 -30.60
CA ALA A 68 7.49 12.40 -30.43
C ALA A 68 7.75 11.49 -29.22
N GLU A 69 8.99 11.06 -29.02
CA GLU A 69 9.37 10.24 -27.86
C GLU A 69 9.31 11.04 -26.55
N ALA A 70 9.76 12.30 -26.56
CA ALA A 70 9.62 13.21 -25.42
C ALA A 70 8.14 13.40 -25.06
N ALA A 71 7.26 13.55 -26.05
CA ALA A 71 5.83 13.66 -25.85
C ALA A 71 5.20 12.38 -25.26
N LYS A 72 5.69 11.18 -25.61
CA LYS A 72 5.24 9.93 -24.99
C LYS A 72 5.73 9.82 -23.54
N ARG A 73 7.05 9.99 -23.31
CA ARG A 73 7.69 9.76 -22.00
C ARG A 73 7.34 10.79 -20.93
N THR A 74 7.03 12.03 -21.31
CA THR A 74 6.65 13.07 -20.34
C THR A 74 5.15 13.10 -20.00
N LYS A 75 4.36 12.14 -20.52
CA LYS A 75 2.92 12.05 -20.23
C LYS A 75 2.64 11.79 -18.74
N GLU A 76 3.47 10.98 -18.08
CA GLU A 76 3.40 10.72 -16.62
C GLU A 76 3.43 12.03 -15.82
N PHE A 77 4.43 12.87 -16.07
CA PHE A 77 4.68 14.10 -15.30
C PHE A 77 3.71 15.25 -15.61
N ARG A 78 2.88 15.12 -16.65
CA ARG A 78 1.86 16.10 -17.04
C ARG A 78 0.48 15.82 -16.44
N CYS A 79 0.26 14.61 -15.91
CA CYS A 79 -1.00 14.22 -15.28
C CYS A 79 -1.16 14.84 -13.88
N PRO A 80 -2.40 15.08 -13.39
CA PRO A 80 -2.64 15.47 -12.01
C PRO A 80 -2.17 14.40 -11.01
N PRO A 81 -1.77 14.78 -9.77
CA PRO A 81 -1.20 13.84 -8.79
C PRO A 81 -2.06 12.61 -8.51
N ARG A 82 -3.39 12.78 -8.46
CA ARG A 82 -4.34 11.67 -8.25
C ARG A 82 -4.27 10.64 -9.38
N GLU A 83 -4.22 11.11 -10.63
CA GLU A 83 -4.15 10.23 -11.80
C GLU A 83 -2.79 9.54 -11.91
N GLN A 84 -1.70 10.27 -11.61
CA GLN A 84 -0.35 9.68 -11.53
C GLN A 84 -0.32 8.53 -10.52
N MET A 85 -0.84 8.77 -9.31
CA MET A 85 -0.91 7.75 -8.26
C MET A 85 -1.74 6.55 -8.71
N PHE A 86 -2.88 6.75 -9.38
CA PHE A 86 -3.66 5.63 -9.93
C PHE A 86 -2.88 4.83 -10.97
N ARG A 87 -2.15 5.49 -11.89
CA ARG A 87 -1.36 4.77 -12.90
C ARG A 87 -0.22 3.96 -12.28
N LEU A 88 0.43 4.50 -11.25
CA LEU A 88 1.51 3.81 -10.51
C LEU A 88 0.96 2.66 -9.65
N LEU A 89 -0.20 2.83 -9.03
CA LEU A 89 -0.81 1.79 -8.20
C LEU A 89 -1.59 0.73 -9.00
N LYS A 90 -1.94 1.01 -10.27
CA LYS A 90 -2.57 0.06 -11.22
C LYS A 90 -1.60 -1.03 -11.73
N CYS A 91 -0.66 -1.48 -10.91
CA CYS A 91 0.09 -2.69 -11.17
C CYS A 91 -0.85 -3.91 -11.02
N LYS A 92 -1.61 -4.25 -12.08
CA LYS A 92 -2.57 -5.38 -12.21
C LYS A 92 -2.91 -6.10 -10.90
N VAL A 93 -3.79 -5.52 -10.10
CA VAL A 93 -4.70 -6.31 -9.27
C VAL A 93 -5.82 -6.75 -10.19
N VAL A 94 -6.08 -8.06 -10.25
CA VAL A 94 -7.14 -8.67 -11.07
C VAL A 94 -8.45 -7.91 -10.84
N GLN A 95 -9.16 -7.68 -11.95
CA GLN A 95 -10.37 -6.87 -12.10
C GLN A 95 -11.38 -7.04 -10.95
N ASP A 96 -11.62 -5.97 -10.20
CA ASP A 96 -12.94 -5.70 -9.63
C ASP A 96 -13.41 -4.36 -10.18
N SER A 97 -14.35 -4.42 -11.12
CA SER A 97 -14.87 -3.28 -11.90
C SER A 97 -15.84 -2.39 -11.11
N SER A 98 -15.60 -2.17 -9.81
CA SER A 98 -16.52 -1.43 -8.94
C SER A 98 -16.15 0.02 -8.66
N VAL A 99 -14.98 0.50 -9.12
CA VAL A 99 -14.59 1.92 -9.02
C VAL A 99 -14.77 2.58 -10.37
N GLY A 100 -15.88 3.30 -10.55
CA GLY A 100 -16.27 4.03 -11.78
C GLY A 100 -15.33 5.20 -12.13
N LEU A 101 -14.07 4.89 -12.42
CA LEU A 101 -13.11 5.81 -13.03
C LEU A 101 -13.05 5.45 -14.51
N ILE A 102 -13.81 6.19 -15.33
CA ILE A 102 -13.61 6.22 -16.77
C ILE A 102 -12.24 6.89 -16.99
N LEU A 103 -11.21 6.07 -17.18
CA LEU A 103 -9.95 6.54 -17.72
C LEU A 103 -10.02 6.31 -19.22
N ASP A 104 -9.72 7.35 -19.99
CA ASP A 104 -9.68 7.37 -21.44
C ASP A 104 -9.02 6.09 -21.99
N ASP A 105 -9.80 5.25 -22.67
CA ASP A 105 -9.45 3.87 -23.09
C ASP A 105 -8.41 3.81 -24.23
N ASP A 106 -7.99 4.97 -24.76
CA ASP A 106 -7.09 5.08 -25.91
C ASP A 106 -5.59 5.06 -25.56
N VAL A 107 -5.23 4.75 -24.32
CA VAL A 107 -3.82 4.58 -23.92
C VAL A 107 -3.52 3.10 -23.79
N GLU A 108 -2.75 2.56 -24.75
CA GLU A 108 -1.98 1.33 -24.56
C GLU A 108 -1.40 1.36 -23.14
N TYR A 109 -1.93 0.50 -22.26
CA TYR A 109 -1.44 0.32 -20.89
C TYR A 109 -0.08 -0.40 -20.97
N ASP A 110 0.89 0.30 -21.55
CA ASP A 110 2.30 -0.01 -21.42
C ASP A 110 2.59 -0.03 -19.91
N ASN A 111 3.18 -1.14 -19.48
CA ASN A 111 3.53 -1.55 -18.13
C ASN A 111 3.57 -0.45 -17.05
N CYS A 112 3.15 -0.82 -15.83
CA CYS A 112 3.36 -0.04 -14.61
C CYS A 112 4.80 0.54 -14.62
N PRO A 113 5.00 1.87 -14.71
CA PRO A 113 6.34 2.45 -14.87
C PRO A 113 7.15 2.46 -13.57
N MET A 114 6.52 2.02 -12.47
CA MET A 114 7.12 1.85 -11.16
C MET A 114 8.15 0.72 -11.20
N ASP A 115 9.30 0.93 -10.56
CA ASP A 115 10.35 -0.08 -10.42
C ASP A 115 9.82 -1.40 -9.82
N ASP A 116 10.30 -2.53 -10.34
CA ASP A 116 9.83 -3.87 -9.93
C ASP A 116 10.02 -4.13 -8.43
N THR A 117 11.06 -3.57 -7.81
CA THR A 117 11.29 -3.72 -6.37
C THR A 117 10.23 -2.98 -5.54
N LEU A 118 9.78 -1.81 -6.01
CA LEU A 118 8.69 -1.06 -5.38
C LEU A 118 7.35 -1.79 -5.57
N GLN A 119 7.12 -2.38 -6.75
CA GLN A 119 5.95 -3.22 -6.99
C GLN A 119 5.91 -4.43 -6.05
N GLU A 120 7.06 -5.08 -5.85
CA GLU A 120 7.21 -6.21 -4.93
C GLU A 120 6.96 -5.78 -3.48
N GLN A 121 7.56 -4.67 -3.02
CA GLN A 121 7.33 -4.13 -1.68
C GLN A 121 5.85 -3.85 -1.41
N LEU A 122 5.15 -3.25 -2.39
CA LEU A 122 3.72 -2.98 -2.29
C LEU A 122 2.90 -4.28 -2.19
N ARG A 123 3.21 -5.28 -3.03
CA ARG A 123 2.54 -6.60 -3.01
C ARG A 123 2.77 -7.35 -1.70
N PHE A 124 4.01 -7.46 -1.23
CA PHE A 124 4.33 -8.22 -0.03
C PHE A 124 3.70 -7.64 1.23
N ARG A 125 3.63 -6.30 1.36
CA ARG A 125 3.20 -5.67 2.62
C ARG A 125 1.69 -5.48 2.72
N LEU A 126 0.99 -5.34 1.60
CA LEU A 126 -0.49 -5.37 1.54
C LEU A 126 -1.05 -6.79 1.71
N ILE A 127 -0.34 -7.83 1.29
CA ILE A 127 -0.84 -9.21 1.31
C ILE A 127 -0.43 -9.97 2.58
N PHE A 128 0.80 -9.79 3.09
CA PHE A 128 1.34 -10.69 4.13
C PHE A 128 1.60 -10.06 5.50
N ARG A 129 1.64 -8.72 5.64
CA ARG A 129 2.04 -8.07 6.91
C ARG A 129 1.04 -7.09 7.51
N THR A 130 0.08 -6.58 6.76
CA THR A 130 -1.01 -5.75 7.33
C THR A 130 -2.17 -6.59 7.86
N PHE A 131 -2.30 -7.83 7.39
CA PHE A 131 -3.30 -8.78 7.85
C PHE A 131 -2.64 -10.13 8.16
N PRO A 132 -2.04 -10.33 9.34
CA PRO A 132 -1.96 -11.68 9.86
C PRO A 132 -3.41 -12.14 10.00
N ARG A 133 -3.81 -13.11 9.18
CA ARG A 133 -5.02 -13.90 9.44
C ARG A 133 -4.84 -14.45 10.85
N THR A 134 -5.61 -13.93 11.79
CA THR A 134 -5.89 -14.62 13.04
C THR A 134 -6.56 -15.94 12.74
#